data_AF-A0A0C2CMG9-F1
#
_entry.id   AF-A0A0C2CMG9-F1
#
_cell.length_a   1.000
_cell.length_b   1.000
_cell.length_c   1.000
_cell.angle_alpha   90.00
_cell.angle_beta   90.00
_cell.angle_gamma   90.00
#
_symmetry.space_group_name_H-M   'P 1'
#
loop_
_entity.id
_entity.type
_entity.pdbx_description
1 polymer ?
#
loop_
_entity_poly.entity_id
_entity_poly.type
_entity_poly.pdbx_seq_one_letter_code
_entity_poly.pdbx_strand_id
1 'polypeptide(L)'
;FETTVRTVADTRLAEKPQTMLVYRIFEIDEKVTVMPRDKAELEKLYDSGNAVVFHSKYYPGAHNIEGLSDWFDKNSTVDGLFAKDKQ
;
A
#
# COMPACT_ATOMS: atom_id res chain seq x y z
N PHE A 1 -8.57 -10.44 7.29
CA PHE A 1 -7.32 -9.77 6.92
C PHE A 1 -6.13 -10.70 7.11
N GLU A 2 -5.77 -11.08 8.35
CA GLU A 2 -4.60 -11.93 8.62
C GLU A 2 -4.59 -13.24 7.80
N THR A 3 -5.70 -13.98 7.79
CA THR A 3 -5.83 -15.23 7.01
C THR A 3 -5.50 -15.02 5.53
N THR A 4 -6.02 -13.96 4.92
CA THR A 4 -5.77 -13.63 3.51
C THR A 4 -4.29 -13.31 3.26
N VAL A 5 -3.68 -12.50 4.12
CA VAL A 5 -2.25 -12.15 4.02
C VAL A 5 -1.38 -13.39 4.18
N ARG A 6 -1.71 -14.25 5.15
CA ARG A 6 -1.00 -15.51 5.40
C ARG A 6 -1.07 -16.45 4.19
N THR A 7 -2.26 -16.64 3.60
CA THR A 7 -2.41 -17.46 2.40
C THR A 7 -1.58 -16.94 1.21
N VAL A 8 -1.55 -15.62 1.00
CA VAL A 8 -0.71 -15.02 -0.04
C VAL A 8 0.78 -15.25 0.28
N ALA A 9 1.16 -15.11 1.54
CA ALA A 9 2.54 -15.31 1.99
C ALA A 9 3.00 -16.75 1.77
N ASP A 10 2.21 -17.73 2.20
CA ASP A 10 2.55 -19.15 2.09
C ASP A 10 2.83 -19.55 0.63
N THR A 11 1.96 -19.13 -0.30
CA THR A 11 2.14 -19.41 -1.73
C THR A 11 3.39 -18.72 -2.28
N ARG A 12 3.57 -17.42 -2.02
CA ARG A 12 4.65 -16.63 -2.66
C ARG A 12 6.03 -16.94 -2.09
N LEU A 13 6.13 -17.17 -0.79
CA LEU A 13 7.40 -17.51 -0.16
C LEU A 13 7.85 -18.93 -0.52
N ALA A 14 6.92 -19.83 -0.87
CA ALA A 14 7.26 -21.14 -1.43
C ALA A 14 7.84 -21.02 -2.86
N GLU A 15 7.29 -20.15 -3.71
CA GLU A 15 7.76 -19.95 -5.10
C GLU A 15 9.03 -19.09 -5.19
N LYS A 16 9.09 -18.01 -4.42
CA LYS A 16 10.20 -17.04 -4.37
C LYS A 16 10.48 -16.65 -2.91
N PRO A 17 11.33 -17.40 -2.20
CA PRO A 17 11.58 -17.20 -0.76
C PRO A 17 12.09 -15.82 -0.33
N GLN A 18 12.68 -15.05 -1.25
CA GLN A 18 13.17 -13.70 -1.00
C GLN A 18 12.13 -12.59 -1.29
N THR A 19 10.86 -12.95 -1.50
CA THR A 19 9.79 -12.00 -1.76
C THR A 19 9.46 -11.17 -0.52
N MET A 20 9.48 -9.84 -0.64
CA MET A 20 8.91 -8.95 0.37
C MET A 20 7.41 -8.74 0.14
N LEU A 21 6.61 -9.00 1.18
CA LEU A 21 5.19 -8.69 1.19
C LEU A 21 4.97 -7.33 1.85
N VAL A 22 4.56 -6.37 1.04
CA VAL A 22 4.38 -4.98 1.49
C VAL A 22 2.90 -4.66 1.57
N TYR A 23 2.49 -4.16 2.73
CA TYR A 23 1.18 -3.53 2.94
C TYR A 23 1.37 -2.03 3.16
N ARG A 24 0.50 -1.21 2.55
CA ARG A 24 0.49 0.25 2.74
C ARG A 24 -0.70 0.63 3.60
N ILE A 25 -0.44 1.32 4.71
CA ILE A 25 -1.46 1.87 5.60
C ILE A 25 -1.53 3.37 5.37
N PHE A 26 -2.75 3.91 5.31
CA PHE A 26 -3.02 5.33 5.20
C PHE A 26 -3.79 5.81 6.42
N GLU A 27 -3.41 6.98 6.92
CA GLU A 27 -4.16 7.75 7.91
C GLU A 27 -5.06 8.73 7.17
N ILE A 28 -6.35 8.69 7.47
CA ILE A 28 -7.35 9.60 6.89
C ILE A 28 -7.65 10.71 7.89
N ASP A 29 -7.75 11.95 7.42
CA ASP A 29 -8.15 13.09 8.25
C ASP A 29 -9.54 12.86 8.86
N GLU A 30 -9.70 13.16 10.14
CA GLU A 30 -10.94 12.94 10.90
C GLU A 30 -12.15 13.69 10.32
N LYS A 31 -11.93 14.74 9.52
CA LYS A 31 -12.99 15.48 8.83
C LYS A 31 -13.61 14.71 7.67
N VAL A 32 -12.94 13.67 7.16
CA VAL A 32 -13.47 12.82 6.10
C VAL A 32 -14.55 11.90 6.70
N THR A 33 -15.80 12.17 6.37
CA THR A 33 -16.96 11.43 6.91
C THR A 33 -17.25 10.13 6.16
N VAL A 34 -16.78 10.00 4.91
CA VAL A 34 -16.97 8.83 4.05
C VAL A 34 -15.61 8.23 3.73
N MET A 35 -15.35 7.04 4.25
CA MET A 35 -14.10 6.32 4.01
C MET A 35 -14.02 5.79 2.58
N PRO A 36 -12.84 5.83 1.94
CA PRO A 36 -12.66 5.32 0.59
C PRO A 36 -12.90 3.80 0.58
N ARG A 37 -13.63 3.32 -0.43
CA ARG A 37 -13.95 1.90 -0.63
C ARG A 37 -13.05 1.24 -1.66
N ASP A 38 -12.41 2.05 -2.49
CA ASP A 38 -11.47 1.60 -3.48
C ASP A 38 -10.24 2.51 -3.54
N LYS A 39 -9.32 2.13 -4.43
CA LYS A 39 -8.02 2.77 -4.58
C LYS A 39 -8.08 4.12 -5.26
N ALA A 40 -9.04 4.33 -6.17
CA ALA A 40 -9.21 5.60 -6.86
C ALA A 40 -9.80 6.66 -5.91
N GLU A 41 -10.71 6.26 -5.03
CA GLU A 41 -11.20 7.11 -3.94
C GLU A 41 -10.09 7.47 -2.95
N LEU A 42 -9.25 6.49 -2.58
CA LEU A 42 -8.10 6.74 -1.71
C LEU A 42 -7.07 7.68 -2.34
N GLU A 43 -6.80 7.54 -3.63
CA GLU A 43 -5.88 8.42 -4.39
C GLU A 43 -6.35 9.87 -4.36
N LYS A 44 -7.63 10.12 -4.62
CA LYS A 44 -8.22 11.47 -4.52
C LYS A 44 -8.04 12.08 -3.13
N LEU A 45 -8.19 11.29 -2.07
CA LEU A 45 -7.96 11.75 -0.70
C LEU A 45 -6.48 12.03 -0.46
N TYR A 46 -5.59 11.20 -1.00
CA TYR A 46 -4.15 11.38 -0.90
C TYR A 46 -3.69 12.67 -1.59
N ASP A 47 -4.11 12.89 -2.83
CA ASP A 47 -3.76 14.07 -3.63
C ASP A 47 -4.29 15.37 -3.02
N SER A 48 -5.47 15.30 -2.39
CA SER A 48 -6.05 16.44 -1.67
C SER A 48 -5.47 16.67 -0.27
N GLY A 49 -4.52 15.83 0.16
CA GLY A 49 -3.89 15.90 1.49
C GLY A 49 -4.77 15.42 2.64
N ASN A 50 -5.93 14.83 2.36
CA ASN A 50 -6.85 14.27 3.34
C ASN A 50 -6.53 12.82 3.71
N ALA A 51 -5.64 12.17 2.96
CA ALA A 51 -5.04 10.90 3.32
C ALA A 51 -3.52 11.03 3.26
N VAL A 52 -2.82 10.41 4.20
CA VAL A 52 -1.36 10.36 4.21
C VAL A 52 -0.88 8.95 4.50
N VAL A 53 0.31 8.57 4.03
CA VAL A 53 0.91 7.29 4.42
C VAL A 53 1.18 7.33 5.92
N PHE A 54 0.84 6.24 6.63
CA PHE A 54 1.02 6.11 8.08
C PHE A 54 2.44 6.50 8.51
N HIS A 55 2.53 7.23 9.63
CA HIS A 55 3.74 7.88 10.20
C HIS A 55 4.31 9.10 9.46
N SER A 56 3.84 9.47 8.27
CA SER A 56 4.38 10.62 7.54
C SER A 56 4.30 11.95 8.32
N LYS A 57 3.28 12.13 9.16
CA LYS A 57 3.10 13.33 10.01
C LYS A 57 4.11 13.42 11.16
N TYR A 58 4.46 12.29 11.77
CA TYR A 58 5.32 12.24 12.96
C TYR A 58 6.79 12.02 12.63
N TYR A 59 7.06 11.35 11.50
CA TYR A 59 8.42 11.12 11.05
C TYR A 59 8.52 11.28 9.52
N PRO A 60 8.63 12.54 9.05
CA PRO A 60 8.79 12.83 7.63
C PRO A 60 10.05 12.13 7.09
N GLY A 61 9.88 11.30 6.05
CA GLY A 61 10.97 10.54 5.43
C GLY A 61 11.17 9.11 5.97
N ALA A 62 10.53 8.75 7.08
CA ALA A 62 10.48 7.35 7.50
C ALA A 62 9.46 6.55 6.69
N HIS A 63 9.73 5.26 6.49
CA HIS A 63 8.87 4.35 5.75
C HIS A 63 8.50 4.82 4.34
N ASN A 64 9.37 5.61 3.68
CA ASN A 64 9.20 5.88 2.26
C ASN A 64 9.43 4.58 1.48
N ILE A 65 8.34 3.91 1.15
CA ILE A 65 8.35 2.75 0.28
C ILE A 65 8.17 3.28 -1.14
N GLU A 66 9.19 3.10 -1.98
CA GLU A 66 9.18 3.48 -3.39
C GLU A 66 7.98 2.89 -4.16
N GLY A 67 7.63 3.53 -5.29
CA GLY A 67 6.55 3.05 -6.16
C GLY A 67 5.13 3.32 -5.64
N LEU A 68 4.92 4.44 -4.93
CA LEU A 68 3.57 4.83 -4.50
C LEU A 68 2.68 5.26 -5.70
N SER A 69 3.23 6.05 -6.64
CA SER A 69 2.51 6.43 -7.88
C SER A 69 2.18 5.19 -8.70
N ASP A 70 3.20 4.37 -9.00
CA ASP A 70 3.01 3.09 -9.68
C ASP A 70 2.03 2.16 -8.97
N TRP A 71 1.92 2.25 -7.64
CA TRP A 71 0.87 1.55 -6.93
C TRP A 71 -0.47 2.11 -7.33
N PHE A 72 -0.74 3.41 -7.16
CA PHE A 72 -1.99 4.08 -7.50
C PHE A 72 -2.44 3.89 -8.96
N ASP A 73 -1.50 3.80 -9.89
CA ASP A 73 -1.79 3.59 -11.32
C ASP A 73 -2.24 2.14 -11.66
N LYS A 74 -1.89 1.15 -10.83
CA LYS A 74 -2.26 -0.25 -11.10
C LYS A 74 -3.75 -0.52 -10.86
N ASN A 75 -4.48 -0.89 -11.91
CA ASN A 75 -5.89 -1.29 -11.87
C ASN A 75 -6.18 -2.58 -11.09
N SER A 76 -5.15 -3.33 -10.69
CA SER A 76 -5.30 -4.58 -9.96
C SER A 76 -4.03 -4.89 -9.16
N THR A 77 -4.20 -5.37 -7.94
CA THR A 77 -3.15 -6.01 -7.15
C THR A 77 -3.08 -7.50 -7.48
N VAL A 78 -3.12 -7.88 -8.77
CA VAL A 78 -2.99 -9.30 -9.16
C VAL A 78 -1.70 -9.94 -8.62
N ASP A 79 -0.72 -9.13 -8.22
CA ASP A 79 0.57 -9.65 -7.78
C ASP A 79 1.29 -8.81 -6.72
N GLY A 80 0.66 -7.80 -6.11
CA GLY A 80 1.39 -6.89 -5.20
C GLY A 80 2.46 -6.04 -5.92
N LEU A 81 2.98 -5.01 -5.24
CA LEU A 81 4.13 -4.28 -5.77
C LEU A 81 5.40 -5.01 -5.41
N PHE A 82 6.00 -5.65 -6.41
CA PHE A 82 7.37 -6.08 -6.32
C PHE A 82 8.27 -4.88 -6.61
N ALA A 83 8.63 -4.17 -5.54
CA ALA A 83 9.83 -3.36 -5.54
C ALA A 83 11.02 -4.32 -5.73
N LYS A 84 11.65 -4.28 -6.91
CA LYS A 84 12.94 -4.92 -7.24
C LYS A 84 12.96 -6.39 -7.69
N ASP A 85 12.03 -6.81 -8.55
CA ASP A 85 12.21 -8.02 -9.40
C ASP A 85 13.22 -7.80 -10.56
N LYS A 86 13.99 -6.71 -10.54
CA LYS A 86 15.12 -6.46 -11.43
C LYS A 86 16.36 -6.12 -10.59
N GLN A 87 17.12 -7.14 -10.22
CA GLN A 87 18.57 -7.10 -10.08
C GLN A 87 19.14 -8.49 -10.35
#